data_AF-A0A1B2HNS3-F1
#
_entry.id   AF-A0A1B2HNS3-F1
#
_cell.length_a   1.000
_cell.length_b   1.000
_cell.length_c   1.000
_cell.angle_alpha   90.00
_cell.angle_beta   90.00
_cell.angle_gamma   90.00
#
_symmetry.space_group_name_H-M   'P 1'
#
loop_
_entity.id
_entity.type
_entity.pdbx_description
1 polymer ?
#
loop_
_entity_poly.entity_id
_entity_poly.type
_entity_poly.pdbx_seq_one_letter_code
_entity_poly.pdbx_strand_id
1 'polypeptide(L)'
;MTLDEELLTAARKAGAGAAAAQSQADIAKAVYHHTVLRLHRAGGSMREIAEALKMSHQRVHQIVEQSKRVERCWFCGRGADHVAELMAGPAALICDGCVAAAEVAGEGTCSFCGETKAVHEGAEARICRSCLDFSAAVISAAASPR
;
A
#
# COMPACT_ATOMS: atom_id res chain seq x y z
N MET A 1 38.96 19.51 7.79
CA MET A 1 39.04 18.04 7.71
C MET A 1 38.08 17.61 6.62
N THR A 2 38.60 17.01 5.55
CA THR A 2 37.79 16.45 4.46
C THR A 2 37.37 15.04 4.84
N LEU A 3 36.16 14.63 4.46
CA LEU A 3 35.73 13.26 4.63
C LEU A 3 36.56 12.34 3.73
N ASP A 4 36.73 11.10 4.15
CA ASP A 4 37.29 10.05 3.29
C ASP A 4 36.27 9.76 2.17
N GLU A 5 36.67 10.02 0.93
CA GLU A 5 35.80 9.91 -0.24
C GLU A 5 35.42 8.45 -0.57
N GLU A 6 36.30 7.48 -0.27
CA GLU A 6 35.99 6.07 -0.48
C GLU A 6 34.94 5.61 0.54
N LEU A 7 35.12 5.97 1.82
CA LEU A 7 34.14 5.68 2.86
C LEU A 7 32.80 6.37 2.60
N LEU A 8 32.81 7.62 2.13
CA LEU A 8 31.61 8.35 1.77
C LEU A 8 30.85 7.68 0.61
N THR A 9 31.57 7.23 -0.41
CA THR A 9 30.98 6.52 -1.55
C THR A 9 30.36 5.18 -1.13
N ALA A 10 31.08 4.42 -0.29
CA ALA A 10 30.58 3.16 0.26
C ALA A 10 29.30 3.36 1.10
N ALA A 11 29.28 4.38 1.97
CA ALA A 11 28.12 4.69 2.80
C ALA A 11 26.89 5.08 1.96
N ARG A 12 27.05 5.91 0.92
CA ARG A 12 25.96 6.29 0.01
C ARG A 12 25.39 5.06 -0.71
N LYS A 13 26.26 4.18 -1.21
CA LYS A 13 25.84 2.94 -1.89
C LYS A 13 25.07 2.02 -0.95
N ALA A 14 25.57 1.81 0.26
CA ALA A 14 24.89 0.99 1.26
C ALA A 14 23.53 1.59 1.68
N GLY A 15 23.46 2.91 1.89
CA GLY A 15 22.22 3.62 2.22
C GLY A 15 21.16 3.50 1.12
N ALA A 16 21.55 3.66 -0.15
CA ALA A 16 20.65 3.46 -1.29
C ALA A 16 20.14 2.01 -1.36
N GLY A 17 21.01 1.02 -1.14
CA GLY A 17 20.63 -0.39 -1.10
C GLY A 17 19.66 -0.70 0.04
N ALA A 18 19.90 -0.17 1.24
CA ALA A 18 19.02 -0.32 2.39
C ALA A 18 17.64 0.30 2.15
N ALA A 19 17.59 1.51 1.58
CA ALA A 19 16.33 2.19 1.24
C ALA A 19 15.50 1.39 0.21
N ALA A 20 16.16 0.84 -0.81
CA ALA A 20 15.50 -0.02 -1.80
C ALA A 20 14.97 -1.32 -1.16
N ALA A 21 15.76 -2.00 -0.33
CA ALA A 21 15.34 -3.21 0.37
C ALA A 21 14.17 -2.96 1.33
N GLN A 22 14.19 -1.82 2.04
CA GLN A 22 13.10 -1.41 2.92
C GLN A 22 11.81 -1.17 2.13
N SER A 23 11.89 -0.43 1.01
CA SER A 23 10.75 -0.19 0.13
C SER A 23 10.13 -1.50 -0.37
N GLN A 24 10.98 -2.47 -0.76
CA GLN A 24 10.53 -3.78 -1.19
C GLN A 24 9.86 -4.58 -0.05
N ALA A 25 10.41 -4.52 1.17
CA ALA A 25 9.82 -5.16 2.33
C ALA A 25 8.44 -4.56 2.68
N ASP A 26 8.30 -3.23 2.56
CA ASP A 26 7.03 -2.53 2.80
C ASP A 26 5.97 -2.88 1.75
N ILE A 27 6.35 -2.95 0.46
CA ILE A 27 5.48 -3.44 -0.62
C ILE A 27 5.04 -4.88 -0.34
N ALA A 28 5.98 -5.77 -0.02
CA ALA A 28 5.68 -7.18 0.24
C ALA A 28 4.72 -7.35 1.43
N LYS A 29 4.90 -6.56 2.49
CA LYS A 29 4.01 -6.55 3.66
C LYS A 29 2.60 -6.06 3.29
N ALA A 30 2.49 -5.01 2.49
CA ALA A 30 1.20 -4.48 2.03
C ALA A 30 0.46 -5.50 1.16
N VAL A 31 1.14 -6.14 0.21
CA VAL A 31 0.59 -7.24 -0.62
C VAL A 31 0.11 -8.39 0.26
N TYR A 32 0.91 -8.78 1.25
CA TYR A 32 0.56 -9.86 2.18
C TYR A 32 -0.71 -9.52 2.99
N HIS A 33 -0.81 -8.32 3.57
CA HIS A 33 -2.02 -7.88 4.27
C HIS A 33 -3.24 -7.87 3.34
N HIS A 34 -3.09 -7.33 2.13
CA HIS A 34 -4.16 -7.30 1.13
C HIS A 34 -4.65 -8.70 0.75
N THR A 35 -3.73 -9.64 0.54
CA THR A 35 -4.06 -11.02 0.18
C THR A 35 -4.81 -11.73 1.31
N VAL A 36 -4.42 -11.52 2.57
CA VAL A 36 -5.15 -12.04 3.74
C VAL A 36 -6.59 -11.53 3.78
N LEU A 37 -6.80 -10.24 3.48
CA LEU A 37 -8.15 -9.67 3.42
C LEU A 37 -8.98 -10.27 2.28
N ARG A 38 -8.37 -10.49 1.11
CA ARG A 38 -9.03 -11.13 -0.03
C ARG A 38 -9.46 -12.56 0.30
N LEU A 39 -8.60 -13.34 0.96
CA LEU A 39 -8.94 -14.69 1.43
C LEU A 39 -10.15 -14.67 2.37
N HIS A 40 -10.18 -13.71 3.30
CA HIS A 40 -11.30 -13.59 4.23
C HIS A 40 -12.60 -13.19 3.53
N ARG A 41 -12.54 -12.21 2.63
CA ARG A 41 -13.70 -11.74 1.83
C ARG A 41 -14.22 -12.80 0.86
N ALA A 42 -13.35 -13.67 0.36
CA ALA A 42 -13.74 -14.84 -0.45
C ALA A 42 -14.43 -15.94 0.37
N GLY A 43 -14.65 -15.74 1.68
CA GLY A 43 -15.37 -16.66 2.56
C GLY A 43 -14.48 -17.47 3.51
N GLY A 44 -13.15 -17.32 3.44
CA GLY A 44 -12.24 -18.01 4.36
C GLY A 44 -12.40 -17.52 5.79
N SER A 45 -12.54 -18.43 6.76
CA SER A 45 -12.56 -18.04 8.17
C SER A 45 -11.17 -17.59 8.63
N MET A 46 -11.11 -16.66 9.59
CA MET A 46 -9.83 -16.19 10.16
C MET A 46 -8.98 -17.35 10.73
N ARG A 47 -9.64 -18.42 11.19
CA ARG A 47 -8.98 -19.61 11.74
C ARG A 47 -8.32 -20.46 10.65
N GLU A 48 -9.02 -20.71 9.54
CA GLU A 48 -8.46 -21.43 8.38
C GLU A 48 -7.30 -20.66 7.75
N ILE A 49 -7.43 -19.34 7.62
CA ILE A 49 -6.36 -18.48 7.08
C ILE A 49 -5.13 -18.52 7.98
N ALA A 50 -5.31 -18.46 9.31
CA ALA A 50 -4.20 -18.53 10.26
C ALA A 50 -3.45 -19.87 10.16
N GLU A 51 -4.21 -20.97 10.05
CA GLU A 51 -3.66 -22.32 9.90
C GLU A 51 -2.89 -22.48 8.58
N ALA A 52 -3.49 -22.09 7.46
CA ALA A 52 -2.87 -22.18 6.13
C ALA A 52 -1.58 -21.35 6.02
N LEU A 53 -1.54 -20.18 6.65
CA LEU A 53 -0.38 -19.28 6.64
C LEU A 53 0.60 -19.53 7.80
N LYS A 54 0.36 -20.56 8.64
CA LYS A 54 1.19 -20.91 9.79
C LYS A 54 1.45 -19.74 10.74
N MET A 55 0.40 -19.00 11.06
CA MET A 55 0.46 -17.84 11.96
C MET A 55 -0.61 -17.90 13.04
N SER A 56 -0.50 -17.00 14.02
CA SER A 56 -1.50 -16.91 15.07
C SER A 56 -2.81 -16.34 14.55
N HIS A 57 -3.93 -16.85 15.08
CA HIS A 57 -5.27 -16.29 14.86
C HIS A 57 -5.32 -14.79 15.20
N GLN A 58 -4.62 -14.38 16.27
CA GLN A 58 -4.53 -12.98 16.68
C GLN A 58 -3.90 -12.09 15.60
N ARG A 59 -2.91 -12.60 14.86
CA ARG A 59 -2.27 -11.84 13.78
C ARG A 59 -3.23 -11.61 12.62
N VAL A 60 -3.99 -12.64 12.23
CA VAL A 60 -5.03 -12.52 11.18
C VAL A 60 -6.11 -11.54 11.62
N HIS A 61 -6.58 -11.62 12.87
CA HIS A 61 -7.57 -10.71 13.42
C HIS A 61 -7.09 -9.24 13.38
N GLN A 62 -5.83 -8.96 13.73
CA GLN A 62 -5.27 -7.60 13.61
C GLN A 62 -5.30 -7.07 12.17
N ILE A 63 -4.93 -7.91 11.19
CA ILE A 63 -4.91 -7.52 9.77
C ILE A 63 -6.34 -7.23 9.29
N VAL A 64 -7.29 -8.10 9.63
CA VAL A 64 -8.70 -7.96 9.23
C VAL A 64 -9.35 -6.74 9.89
N GLU A 65 -9.19 -6.55 11.20
CA GLU A 65 -9.85 -5.46 11.93
C GLU A 65 -9.33 -4.07 11.59
N GLN A 66 -8.01 -3.94 11.36
CA GLN A 66 -7.44 -2.67 10.91
C GLN A 66 -8.03 -2.23 9.56
N SER A 67 -8.57 -3.17 8.80
CA SER A 67 -9.06 -2.97 7.44
C SER A 67 -10.59 -2.86 7.33
N LYS A 68 -11.34 -3.22 8.39
CA LYS A 68 -12.82 -3.12 8.43
C LYS A 68 -13.37 -1.71 8.29
N ARG A 69 -12.52 -0.69 8.30
CA ARG A 69 -12.96 0.71 8.27
C ARG A 69 -13.45 1.18 6.91
N VAL A 70 -13.25 0.43 5.83
CA VAL A 70 -13.56 0.95 4.49
C VAL A 70 -13.85 -0.16 3.46
N GLU A 71 -15.02 -0.06 2.82
CA GLU A 71 -15.52 -0.97 1.77
C GLU A 71 -15.56 -0.31 0.37
N ARG A 72 -15.11 0.95 0.25
CA ARG A 72 -15.19 1.76 -0.97
C ARG A 72 -13.90 2.51 -1.23
N CYS A 73 -13.62 2.79 -2.50
CA CYS A 73 -12.52 3.65 -2.91
C CYS A 73 -12.75 5.08 -2.39
N TRP A 74 -11.78 5.66 -1.68
CA TRP A 74 -11.85 7.03 -1.17
C TRP A 74 -11.73 8.10 -2.27
N PHE A 75 -11.33 7.70 -3.48
CA PHE A 75 -11.13 8.61 -4.61
C PHE A 75 -12.36 8.72 -5.50
N CYS A 76 -12.98 7.59 -5.86
CA CYS A 76 -14.17 7.58 -6.72
C CYS A 76 -15.45 7.13 -6.02
N GLY A 77 -15.39 6.73 -4.75
CA GLY A 77 -16.54 6.25 -3.98
C GLY A 77 -17.04 4.85 -4.36
N ARG A 78 -16.49 4.20 -5.39
CA ARG A 78 -16.95 2.88 -5.85
C ARG A 78 -16.59 1.77 -4.85
N GLY A 79 -17.54 0.86 -4.62
CA GLY A 79 -17.34 -0.35 -3.81
C GLY A 79 -16.49 -1.41 -4.51
N ALA A 80 -16.04 -2.41 -3.75
CA ALA A 80 -15.25 -3.53 -4.27
C ALA A 80 -15.99 -4.38 -5.34
N ASP A 81 -17.32 -4.27 -5.40
CA ASP A 81 -18.21 -4.89 -6.39
C ASP A 81 -18.23 -4.14 -7.74
N HIS A 82 -17.75 -2.89 -7.78
CA HIS A 82 -17.79 -2.00 -8.95
C HIS A 82 -16.41 -1.73 -9.57
N VAL A 83 -15.35 -2.38 -9.09
CA VAL A 83 -13.97 -2.17 -9.56
C VAL A 83 -13.25 -3.51 -9.69
N ALA A 84 -12.28 -3.61 -10.60
CA ALA A 84 -11.54 -4.86 -10.79
C ALA A 84 -10.65 -5.15 -9.58
N GLU A 85 -9.99 -4.12 -9.03
CA GLU A 85 -9.20 -4.25 -7.82
C GLU A 85 -9.37 -3.05 -6.88
N LEU A 86 -9.47 -3.32 -5.59
CA LEU A 86 -9.49 -2.31 -4.53
C LEU A 86 -8.35 -2.59 -3.56
N MET A 87 -7.42 -1.65 -3.42
CA MET A 87 -6.28 -1.78 -2.50
C MET A 87 -6.52 -1.06 -1.19
N ALA A 88 -6.26 -1.74 -0.08
CA ALA A 88 -6.05 -1.12 1.22
C ALA A 88 -4.63 -0.55 1.32
N GLY A 89 -4.52 0.78 1.26
CA GLY A 89 -3.36 1.48 1.81
C GLY A 89 -3.43 1.55 3.34
N PRO A 90 -2.35 1.99 4.01
CA PRO A 90 -2.31 2.09 5.47
C PRO A 90 -3.41 2.95 6.10
N ALA A 91 -3.98 3.89 5.33
CA ALA A 91 -4.99 4.84 5.80
C ALA A 91 -6.20 5.03 4.86
N ALA A 92 -6.27 4.40 3.68
CA ALA A 92 -7.31 4.65 2.68
C ALA A 92 -7.39 3.51 1.64
N LEU A 93 -8.52 3.38 0.92
CA LEU A 93 -8.61 2.51 -0.26
C LEU A 93 -8.59 3.26 -1.59
N ILE A 94 -7.80 2.77 -2.54
CA ILE A 94 -7.76 3.25 -3.92
C ILE A 94 -8.00 2.08 -4.88
N CYS A 95 -8.83 2.26 -5.90
CA CYS A 95 -9.03 1.25 -6.93
C CYS A 95 -8.00 1.37 -8.06
N ASP A 96 -7.82 0.29 -8.80
CA ASP A 96 -7.01 0.20 -10.02
C ASP A 96 -7.28 1.37 -11.00
N GLY A 97 -8.55 1.69 -11.24
CA GLY A 97 -8.92 2.80 -12.12
C GLY A 97 -8.46 4.17 -11.61
N CYS A 98 -8.56 4.42 -10.31
CA CYS A 98 -8.07 5.69 -9.73
C CYS A 98 -6.54 5.75 -9.69
N VAL A 99 -5.85 4.62 -9.52
CA VAL A 99 -4.39 4.58 -9.64
C VAL A 99 -3.95 4.91 -11.07
N ALA A 100 -4.62 4.35 -12.07
CA ALA A 100 -4.29 4.58 -13.47
C ALA A 100 -4.59 6.01 -13.95
N ALA A 101 -5.68 6.62 -13.44
CA ALA A 101 -6.14 7.94 -13.87
C ALA A 101 -5.56 9.11 -13.04
N ALA A 102 -4.86 8.84 -11.94
CA ALA A 102 -4.41 9.89 -11.04
C ALA A 102 -3.28 10.74 -11.64
N GLU A 103 -3.64 11.96 -12.03
CA GLU A 103 -2.68 13.05 -12.23
C GLU A 103 -2.60 13.91 -10.95
N VAL A 104 -1.38 14.14 -10.47
CA VAL A 104 -1.15 15.01 -9.31
C VAL A 104 -0.98 16.45 -9.79
N ALA A 105 -1.83 17.34 -9.29
CA ALA A 105 -1.81 18.76 -9.64
C ALA A 105 -2.34 19.58 -8.46
N GLY A 106 -1.68 20.71 -8.16
CA GLY A 106 -2.01 21.55 -7.00
C GLY A 106 -1.43 21.02 -5.68
N GLU A 107 -1.14 21.94 -4.75
CA GLU A 107 -0.57 21.61 -3.44
C GLU A 107 -1.65 21.24 -2.42
N GLY A 108 -1.40 20.17 -1.66
CA GLY A 108 -2.28 19.76 -0.58
C GLY A 108 -1.62 18.75 0.34
N THR A 109 -2.22 18.54 1.51
CA THR A 109 -1.76 17.55 2.47
C THR A 109 -2.21 16.15 2.03
N CYS A 110 -1.25 15.27 1.80
CA CYS A 110 -1.52 13.89 1.42
C CYS A 110 -2.14 13.11 2.59
N SER A 111 -3.29 12.49 2.36
CA SER A 111 -4.01 11.65 3.35
C SER A 111 -3.27 10.38 3.75
N PHE A 112 -2.19 10.02 3.05
CA PHE A 112 -1.42 8.78 3.28
C PHE A 112 -0.15 9.02 4.07
N CYS A 113 0.69 9.97 3.64
CA CYS A 113 1.95 10.28 4.31
C CYS A 113 1.90 11.54 5.18
N GLY A 114 0.81 12.33 5.12
CA GLY A 114 0.63 13.54 5.94
C GLY A 114 1.41 14.78 5.49
N GLU A 115 2.23 14.67 4.45
CA GLU A 115 3.06 15.78 3.94
C GLU A 115 2.29 16.67 2.95
N THR A 116 2.59 17.97 2.96
CA THR A 116 2.08 18.94 1.98
C THR A 116 2.93 18.92 0.70
N LYS A 117 2.33 18.55 -0.42
CA LYS A 117 2.98 18.46 -1.74
C LYS A 117 1.96 18.42 -2.86
N ALA A 118 2.42 18.26 -4.11
CA ALA A 118 1.52 18.02 -5.24
C ALA A 118 0.69 16.76 -5.01
N VAL A 119 -0.64 16.88 -5.08
CA VAL A 119 -1.58 15.80 -4.81
C VAL A 119 -2.60 15.63 -5.93
N HIS A 120 -3.10 14.42 -6.08
CA HIS A 120 -4.32 14.11 -6.79
C HIS A 120 -5.48 14.19 -5.78
N GLU A 121 -6.48 15.00 -6.08
CA GLU A 121 -7.68 15.16 -5.25
C GLU A 121 -8.78 14.20 -5.73
N GLY A 122 -9.22 13.33 -4.84
CA GLY A 122 -10.40 12.49 -5.01
C GLY A 122 -11.58 13.00 -4.19
N ALA A 123 -12.68 12.24 -4.21
CA ALA A 123 -13.92 12.61 -3.53
C ALA A 123 -13.76 12.85 -2.01
N GLU A 124 -12.96 12.03 -1.32
CA GLU A 124 -12.80 12.09 0.15
C GLU A 124 -11.32 12.10 0.58
N ALA A 125 -10.37 12.06 -0.35
CA ALA A 125 -8.95 11.92 -0.03
C ALA A 125 -8.04 12.61 -1.05
N ARG A 126 -6.83 12.95 -0.58
CA ARG A 126 -5.75 13.50 -1.41
C ARG A 126 -4.54 12.58 -1.36
N ILE A 127 -3.90 12.31 -2.50
CA ILE A 127 -2.73 11.42 -2.57
C ILE A 127 -1.62 12.02 -3.41
N CYS A 128 -0.38 11.95 -2.92
CA CYS A 128 0.78 12.42 -3.65
C CYS A 128 1.33 11.36 -4.61
N ARG A 129 2.20 11.76 -5.54
CA ARG A 129 2.79 10.85 -6.55
C ARG A 129 3.50 9.66 -5.91
N SER A 130 4.33 9.88 -4.89
CA SER A 130 5.06 8.79 -4.23
C SER A 130 4.14 7.74 -3.60
N CYS A 131 3.03 8.17 -2.99
CA CYS A 131 2.05 7.24 -2.42
C CYS A 131 1.21 6.55 -3.51
N LEU A 132 0.92 7.23 -4.63
CA LEU A 132 0.31 6.61 -5.82
C LEU A 132 1.21 5.52 -6.40
N ASP A 133 2.50 5.79 -6.55
CA ASP A 133 3.47 4.83 -7.10
C ASP A 133 3.59 3.59 -6.20
N PHE A 134 3.60 3.79 -4.88
CA PHE A 134 3.56 2.69 -3.91
C PHE A 134 2.28 1.85 -4.07
N SER A 135 1.12 2.50 -4.18
CA SER A 135 -0.15 1.80 -4.45
C SER A 135 -0.14 1.10 -5.81
N ALA A 136 0.44 1.67 -6.86
CA ALA A 136 0.55 0.99 -8.15
C ALA A 136 1.42 -0.27 -8.07
N ALA A 137 2.55 -0.19 -7.35
CA ALA A 137 3.46 -1.31 -7.15
C ALA A 137 2.81 -2.46 -6.38
N VAL A 138 2.04 -2.16 -5.33
CA VAL A 138 1.34 -3.17 -4.53
C VAL A 138 0.21 -3.84 -5.34
N ILE A 139 -0.54 -3.11 -6.19
CA ILE A 139 -1.59 -3.68 -7.07
C ILE A 139 -0.93 -4.63 -8.06
N SER A 140 0.12 -4.16 -8.74
CA SER A 140 0.82 -4.95 -9.76
C SER A 140 1.41 -6.24 -9.19
N ALA A 141 1.96 -6.19 -7.97
CA ALA A 141 2.49 -7.35 -7.27
C ALA A 141 1.39 -8.31 -6.77
N ALA A 142 0.20 -7.81 -6.44
CA ALA A 142 -0.94 -8.62 -5.99
C ALA A 142 -1.75 -9.24 -7.16
N ALA A 143 -1.67 -8.65 -8.36
CA ALA A 143 -2.36 -9.10 -9.57
C ALA A 143 -1.66 -10.29 -10.27
N SER A 144 -0.37 -10.54 -10.01
CA SER A 144 0.35 -11.67 -10.60
C SER A 144 -0.14 -13.01 -10.04
N PRO A 145 -0.70 -13.91 -10.87
CA PRO A 145 -0.94 -15.28 -10.46
C PRO A 145 0.41 -15.99 -10.40
N ARG A 146 0.73 -16.60 -9.25
CA ARG A 146 1.70 -17.70 -9.21
C ARG A 146 0.93 -19.00 -9.32
#